data_AF-A0A6H2A495-F1
#
_entry.id   AF-A0A6H2A495-F1
#
_cell.length_a   1.000
_cell.length_b   1.000
_cell.length_c   1.000
_cell.angle_alpha   90.00
_cell.angle_beta   90.00
_cell.angle_gamma   90.00
#
_symmetry.space_group_name_H-M   'P 1'
#
loop_
_entity.id
_entity.type
_entity.pdbx_description
1 polymer ?
#
loop_
_entity_poly.entity_id
_entity_poly.type
_entity_poly.pdbx_seq_one_letter_code
_entity_poly.pdbx_strand_id
1 'polypeptide(L)'
;MTTEIREQIQVVIEARKEEAHSKRVTDEFYAEWVEKSATARENLIAARHDLDLEEATLRFLTLAAYETTGEKKPCPGVEVKIMSHLVYETSDALEWAMKHGVALQLDKETFERWAKASVLDFVSMSEEAQVQIATDLEKAIANG
;
A
#
# COMPACT_ATOMS: atom_id res chain seq x y z
N MET A 1 -19.13 -37.10 55.95
CA MET A 1 -18.49 -35.77 55.94
C MET A 1 -16.97 -35.84 55.75
N THR A 2 -16.19 -36.49 56.61
CA THR A 2 -14.71 -36.50 56.46
C THR A 2 -14.20 -37.25 55.23
N THR A 3 -14.92 -38.31 54.80
CA THR A 3 -14.59 -39.09 53.58
C THR A 3 -14.85 -38.28 52.30
N GLU A 4 -15.99 -37.62 52.22
CA GLU A 4 -16.42 -36.78 51.09
C GLU A 4 -15.47 -35.59 50.85
N ILE A 5 -14.97 -34.99 51.93
CA ILE A 5 -13.93 -33.94 51.85
C ILE A 5 -12.62 -34.50 51.26
N ARG A 6 -12.20 -35.72 51.63
CA ARG A 6 -10.98 -36.33 51.09
C ARG A 6 -11.10 -36.68 49.61
N GLU A 7 -12.26 -37.20 49.19
CA GLU A 7 -12.56 -37.47 47.79
C GLU A 7 -12.52 -36.18 46.97
N GLN A 8 -13.13 -35.10 47.47
CA GLN A 8 -13.08 -33.80 46.81
C GLN A 8 -11.66 -33.22 46.73
N ILE A 9 -10.83 -33.41 47.77
CA ILE A 9 -9.42 -33.00 47.72
C ILE A 9 -8.68 -33.72 46.58
N GLN A 10 -8.93 -35.02 46.39
CA GLN A 10 -8.31 -35.77 45.30
C GLN A 10 -8.76 -35.24 43.93
N VAL A 11 -10.04 -34.92 43.77
CA VAL A 11 -10.56 -34.29 42.54
C VAL A 11 -9.87 -32.95 42.26
N VAL A 12 -9.69 -32.11 43.28
CA VAL A 12 -9.01 -30.82 43.15
C VAL A 12 -7.53 -30.99 42.80
N ILE A 13 -6.85 -32.01 43.35
CA ILE A 13 -5.45 -32.31 43.01
C ILE A 13 -5.32 -32.65 41.52
N GLU A 14 -6.16 -33.54 41.01
CA GLU A 14 -6.11 -33.92 39.59
C GLU A 14 -6.51 -32.75 38.68
N ALA A 15 -7.53 -31.97 39.04
CA ALA A 15 -7.91 -30.78 38.29
C ALA A 15 -6.77 -29.74 38.20
N ARG A 16 -6.02 -29.54 39.29
CA ARG A 16 -4.84 -28.65 39.28
C ARG A 16 -3.70 -29.17 38.42
N LYS A 17 -3.47 -30.49 38.42
CA LYS A 17 -2.46 -31.09 37.54
C LYS A 17 -2.83 -30.90 36.07
N GLU A 18 -4.10 -31.12 35.74
CA GLU A 18 -4.60 -30.95 34.38
C GLU A 18 -4.53 -29.48 33.93
N GLU A 19 -4.93 -28.55 34.79
CA GLU A 19 -4.82 -27.11 34.54
C GLU A 19 -3.35 -26.70 34.32
N ALA A 20 -2.43 -27.14 35.19
CA ALA A 20 -1.01 -26.86 35.03
C ALA A 20 -0.43 -27.47 33.74
N HIS A 21 -0.86 -28.68 33.38
CA HIS A 21 -0.45 -29.33 32.13
C HIS A 21 -0.95 -28.55 30.90
N SER A 22 -2.25 -28.25 30.86
CA SER A 22 -2.88 -27.49 29.78
C SER A 22 -2.27 -26.09 29.63
N LYS A 23 -1.99 -25.42 30.75
CA LYS A 23 -1.30 -24.12 30.75
C LYS A 23 0.08 -24.24 30.10
N ARG A 24 0.89 -25.21 30.52
CA ARG A 24 2.24 -25.41 29.96
C ARG A 24 2.20 -25.66 28.44
N VAL A 25 1.28 -26.52 27.99
CA VAL A 25 1.11 -26.81 26.56
C VAL A 25 0.70 -25.54 25.80
N THR A 26 -0.22 -24.75 26.35
CA THR A 26 -0.65 -23.48 25.73
C THR A 26 0.48 -22.46 25.68
N ASP A 27 1.27 -22.33 26.75
CA ASP A 27 2.43 -21.44 26.79
C ASP A 27 3.50 -21.85 25.76
N GLU A 28 3.76 -23.16 25.61
CA GLU A 28 4.70 -23.70 24.61
C GLU A 28 4.23 -23.39 23.18
N PHE A 29 2.96 -23.63 22.86
CA PHE A 29 2.40 -23.29 21.55
C PHE A 29 2.41 -21.80 21.27
N TYR A 30 2.10 -20.98 22.27
CA TYR A 30 2.12 -19.53 22.11
C TYR A 30 3.54 -19.03 21.84
N ALA A 31 4.53 -19.53 22.57
CA ALA A 31 5.94 -19.19 22.35
C ALA A 31 6.39 -19.55 20.91
N GLU A 32 6.08 -20.77 20.46
CA GLU A 32 6.40 -21.22 19.09
C GLU A 32 5.69 -20.36 18.03
N TRP A 33 4.42 -20.02 18.26
CA TRP A 33 3.66 -19.16 17.35
C TRP A 33 4.25 -17.75 17.27
N VAL A 34 4.65 -17.17 18.41
CA VAL A 34 5.29 -15.85 18.46
C VAL A 34 6.59 -15.85 17.66
N GLU A 35 7.45 -16.86 17.87
CA GLU A 35 8.73 -16.99 17.17
C GLU A 35 8.52 -17.14 15.65
N LYS A 36 7.67 -18.07 15.23
CA LYS A 36 7.37 -18.28 13.80
C LYS A 36 6.76 -17.06 13.15
N SER A 37 5.87 -16.35 13.86
CA SER A 37 5.22 -15.15 13.35
C SER A 37 6.20 -13.98 13.21
N ALA A 38 7.15 -13.86 14.14
CA ALA A 38 8.20 -12.84 14.06
C ALA A 38 9.06 -13.06 12.80
N THR A 39 9.60 -14.27 12.63
CA THR A 39 10.42 -14.62 11.47
C THR A 39 9.66 -14.45 10.15
N ALA A 40 8.39 -14.88 10.09
CA ALA A 40 7.58 -14.72 8.88
C ALA A 40 7.34 -13.23 8.53
N ARG A 41 7.16 -12.37 9.54
CA ARG A 41 7.01 -10.92 9.34
C ARG A 41 8.31 -10.27 8.87
N GLU A 42 9.45 -10.65 9.46
CA GLU A 42 10.76 -10.15 9.04
C GLU A 42 11.06 -10.52 7.58
N ASN A 43 10.81 -11.78 7.20
CA ASN A 43 10.96 -12.24 5.83
C ASN A 43 10.03 -11.49 4.86
N LEU A 44 8.78 -11.22 5.25
CA LEU A 44 7.85 -10.45 4.42
C LEU A 44 8.32 -9.01 4.23
N ILE A 45 8.84 -8.36 5.28
CA ILE A 45 9.38 -7.00 5.21
C ILE A 45 10.60 -6.97 4.27
N ALA A 46 11.52 -7.92 4.42
CA ALA A 46 12.69 -8.02 3.54
C ALA A 46 12.30 -8.25 2.08
N ALA A 47 11.42 -9.22 1.81
CA ALA A 47 10.95 -9.51 0.45
C ALA A 47 10.20 -8.33 -0.17
N ARG A 48 9.45 -7.57 0.63
CA ARG A 48 8.78 -6.35 0.16
C ARG A 48 9.78 -5.26 -0.20
N HIS A 49 10.79 -5.06 0.64
CA HIS A 49 11.86 -4.10 0.36
C HIS A 49 12.61 -4.44 -0.94
N ASP A 50 12.95 -5.72 -1.13
CA ASP A 50 13.64 -6.17 -2.35
C ASP A 50 12.76 -5.97 -3.59
N LEU A 51 11.46 -6.31 -3.51
CA LEU A 51 10.51 -6.06 -4.59
C LEU A 51 10.42 -4.56 -4.93
N ASP A 52 10.31 -3.70 -3.92
CA ASP A 52 10.19 -2.25 -4.11
C ASP A 52 11.46 -1.69 -4.79
N LEU A 53 12.65 -2.20 -4.44
CA LEU A 53 13.93 -1.82 -5.05
C LEU A 53 14.02 -2.26 -6.52
N GLU A 54 13.64 -3.50 -6.82
CA GLU A 54 13.66 -4.03 -8.19
C GLU A 54 12.63 -3.32 -9.08
N GLU A 55 11.42 -3.06 -8.57
CA GLU A 55 10.44 -2.28 -9.32
C GLU A 55 10.89 -0.83 -9.53
N ALA A 56 11.53 -0.19 -8.53
CA ALA A 56 12.09 1.16 -8.70
C ALA A 56 13.15 1.18 -9.80
N THR A 57 14.02 0.17 -9.82
CA THR A 57 15.03 0.00 -10.88
C THR A 57 14.38 -0.19 -12.25
N LEU A 58 13.33 -1.03 -12.35
CA LEU A 58 12.59 -1.23 -13.59
C LEU A 58 11.94 0.07 -14.08
N ARG A 59 11.34 0.86 -13.17
CA ARG A 59 10.77 2.17 -13.51
C ARG A 59 11.84 3.12 -14.04
N PHE A 60 12.99 3.20 -13.37
CA PHE A 60 14.11 4.05 -13.80
C PHE A 60 14.59 3.69 -15.21
N LEU A 61 14.83 2.40 -15.47
CA LEU A 61 15.26 1.92 -16.78
C LEU A 61 14.22 2.19 -17.88
N THR A 62 12.95 2.03 -17.55
CA THR A 62 11.84 2.27 -18.48
C THR A 62 11.74 3.75 -18.86
N LEU A 63 11.86 4.66 -17.89
CA LEU A 63 11.88 6.11 -18.15
C LEU A 63 13.08 6.50 -19.00
N ALA A 64 14.28 6.01 -18.69
CA ALA A 64 15.47 6.28 -19.48
C ALA A 64 15.33 5.78 -20.93
N ALA A 65 14.72 4.60 -21.12
CA ALA A 65 14.41 4.07 -22.45
C ALA A 65 13.39 4.95 -23.18
N TYR A 66 12.36 5.43 -22.48
CA TYR A 66 11.35 6.34 -23.04
C TYR A 66 11.95 7.68 -23.46
N GLU A 67 12.82 8.28 -22.64
CA GLU A 67 13.52 9.52 -22.97
C GLU A 67 14.37 9.39 -24.26
N THR A 68 14.93 8.19 -24.48
CA THR A 68 15.78 7.92 -25.65
C THR A 68 14.96 7.57 -26.90
N THR A 69 13.89 6.81 -26.76
CA THR A 69 13.19 6.17 -27.89
C THR A 69 11.80 6.75 -28.17
N GLY A 70 11.17 7.37 -27.16
CA GLY A 70 9.76 7.77 -27.19
C GLY A 70 8.76 6.60 -27.13
N GLU A 71 9.22 5.34 -27.00
CA GLU A 71 8.35 4.17 -26.97
C GLU A 71 7.64 4.05 -25.62
N LYS A 72 6.30 4.10 -25.65
CA LYS A 72 5.47 4.05 -24.43
C LYS A 72 5.27 2.62 -23.93
N LYS A 73 5.54 1.60 -24.75
CA LYS A 73 5.40 0.18 -24.40
C LYS A 73 6.67 -0.57 -24.78
N PRO A 74 7.78 -0.35 -24.07
CA PRO A 74 9.06 -0.94 -24.44
C PRO A 74 9.07 -2.47 -24.32
N CYS A 75 8.23 -3.04 -23.44
CA CYS A 75 8.04 -4.48 -23.32
C CYS A 75 6.64 -4.83 -22.76
N PRO A 76 6.16 -6.08 -22.95
CA PRO A 76 4.92 -6.54 -22.36
C PRO A 76 4.93 -6.43 -20.83
N GLY A 77 3.86 -5.87 -20.26
CA GLY A 77 3.71 -5.68 -18.82
C GLY A 77 4.29 -4.37 -18.28
N VAL A 78 4.92 -3.54 -19.12
CA VAL A 78 5.42 -2.22 -18.74
C VAL A 78 4.90 -1.16 -19.70
N GLU A 79 4.30 -0.10 -19.18
CA GLU A 79 3.75 1.01 -19.95
C GLU A 79 4.14 2.36 -19.35
N VAL A 80 4.53 3.31 -20.20
CA VAL A 80 4.73 4.71 -19.83
C VAL A 80 3.47 5.49 -20.14
N LYS A 81 2.88 6.09 -19.11
CA LYS A 81 1.73 6.98 -19.20
C LYS A 81 2.17 8.41 -19.04
N ILE A 82 1.64 9.28 -19.89
CA ILE A 82 1.82 10.72 -19.76
C ILE A 82 0.64 11.25 -18.99
N MET A 83 0.87 11.64 -17.75
CA MET A 83 -0.14 12.18 -16.86
C MET A 83 -0.07 13.70 -16.94
N SER A 84 -1.20 14.33 -17.27
CA SER A 84 -1.31 15.78 -17.28
C SER A 84 -1.87 16.28 -15.95
N HIS A 85 -1.18 17.23 -15.35
CA HIS A 85 -1.56 17.86 -14.10
C HIS A 85 -1.63 19.37 -14.28
N LEU A 86 -2.59 20.00 -13.60
CA LEU A 86 -2.69 21.45 -13.56
C LEU A 86 -1.76 21.97 -12.47
N VAL A 87 -0.92 22.92 -12.83
CA VAL A 87 0.00 23.63 -11.94
C VAL A 87 -0.54 25.05 -11.77
N TYR A 88 -0.80 25.42 -10.51
CA TYR A 88 -1.34 26.71 -10.14
C TYR A 88 -1.02 27.02 -8.68
N GLU A 89 -0.91 28.31 -8.36
CA GLU A 89 -0.82 28.76 -6.99
C GLU A 89 -2.20 28.67 -6.32
N THR A 90 -2.24 28.11 -5.11
CA THR A 90 -3.51 27.89 -4.39
C THR A 90 -4.19 29.22 -4.06
N SER A 91 -3.41 30.28 -3.80
CA SER A 91 -3.91 31.64 -3.58
C SER A 91 -4.67 32.18 -4.79
N ASP A 92 -4.12 31.98 -5.98
CA ASP A 92 -4.65 32.54 -7.23
C ASP A 92 -5.91 31.79 -7.65
N ALA A 93 -5.91 30.46 -7.47
CA ALA A 93 -7.09 29.62 -7.67
C ALA A 93 -8.23 29.99 -6.71
N LEU A 94 -7.92 30.27 -5.45
CA LEU A 94 -8.92 30.70 -4.47
C LEU A 94 -9.47 32.10 -4.80
N GLU A 95 -8.60 33.05 -5.15
CA GLU A 95 -9.02 34.40 -5.55
C GLU A 95 -9.94 34.34 -6.78
N TRP A 96 -9.59 33.52 -7.77
CA TRP A 96 -10.44 33.27 -8.93
C TRP A 96 -11.79 32.66 -8.53
N ALA A 97 -11.80 31.64 -7.69
CA ALA A 97 -13.02 30.96 -7.24
C ALA A 97 -13.96 31.89 -6.47
N MET A 98 -13.41 32.79 -5.64
CA MET A 98 -14.18 33.81 -4.92
C MET A 98 -14.78 34.84 -5.90
N LYS A 99 -14.01 35.32 -6.88
CA LYS A 99 -14.48 36.29 -7.89
C LYS A 99 -15.60 35.74 -8.77
N HIS A 100 -15.58 34.44 -9.04
CA HIS A 100 -16.57 33.79 -9.92
C HIS A 100 -17.71 33.12 -9.14
N GLY A 101 -17.77 33.30 -7.81
CA GLY A 101 -18.83 32.75 -6.96
C GLY A 101 -18.85 31.23 -6.89
N VAL A 102 -17.72 30.58 -7.18
CA VAL A 102 -17.63 29.12 -7.32
C VAL A 102 -17.49 28.44 -5.95
N ALA A 103 -16.87 29.09 -4.94
CA ALA A 103 -16.82 28.56 -3.57
C ALA A 103 -16.33 29.56 -2.50
N LEU A 104 -16.68 29.28 -1.22
CA LEU A 104 -16.12 29.95 -0.02
C LEU A 104 -14.71 29.42 0.36
N GLN A 105 -14.31 28.29 -0.21
CA GLN A 105 -13.03 27.59 -0.05
C GLN A 105 -12.69 26.86 -1.36
N LEU A 106 -11.42 26.63 -1.69
CA LEU A 106 -11.07 26.01 -2.98
C LEU A 106 -11.56 24.56 -3.04
N ASP A 107 -12.62 24.30 -3.80
CA ASP A 107 -12.98 22.95 -4.26
C ASP A 107 -12.10 22.60 -5.46
N LYS A 108 -11.03 21.83 -5.18
CA LYS A 108 -9.99 21.48 -6.14
C LYS A 108 -10.55 20.78 -7.37
N GLU A 109 -11.47 19.82 -7.19
CA GLU A 109 -11.98 19.02 -8.31
C GLU A 109 -12.85 19.88 -9.24
N THR A 110 -13.73 20.69 -8.65
CA THR A 110 -14.56 21.63 -9.40
C THR A 110 -13.69 22.67 -10.11
N PHE A 111 -12.72 23.28 -9.41
CA PHE A 111 -11.78 24.24 -9.99
C PHE A 111 -11.00 23.65 -11.17
N GLU A 112 -10.41 22.46 -11.02
CA GLU A 112 -9.63 21.82 -12.09
C GLU A 112 -10.49 21.46 -13.30
N ARG A 113 -11.76 21.11 -13.09
CA ARG A 113 -12.73 20.88 -14.17
C ARG A 113 -13.00 22.17 -14.95
N TRP A 114 -13.15 23.30 -14.26
CA TRP A 114 -13.32 24.63 -14.87
C TRP A 114 -12.04 25.11 -15.56
N ALA A 115 -10.90 24.97 -14.92
CA ALA A 115 -9.60 25.37 -15.47
C ALA A 115 -9.28 24.65 -16.79
N LYS A 116 -9.62 23.36 -16.90
CA LYS A 116 -9.51 22.60 -18.15
C LYS A 116 -10.45 23.11 -19.26
N ALA A 117 -11.62 23.64 -18.90
CA ALA A 117 -12.62 24.10 -19.87
C ALA A 117 -12.40 25.57 -20.31
N SER A 118 -11.84 26.41 -19.44
CA SER A 118 -11.81 27.86 -19.63
C SER A 118 -10.42 28.46 -19.85
N VAL A 119 -9.35 27.65 -19.84
CA VAL A 119 -7.94 28.06 -20.04
C VAL A 119 -7.62 29.33 -19.23
N LEU A 120 -7.43 29.16 -17.93
CA LEU A 120 -7.12 30.26 -17.02
C LEU A 120 -5.64 30.66 -17.14
N ASP A 121 -5.35 31.95 -17.30
CA ASP A 121 -3.99 32.47 -17.56
C ASP A 121 -2.95 32.13 -16.47
N PHE A 122 -3.40 31.88 -15.23
CA PHE A 122 -2.55 31.53 -14.09
C PHE A 122 -2.43 30.02 -13.84
N VAL A 123 -3.05 29.19 -14.71
CA VAL A 123 -3.00 27.74 -14.63
C VAL A 123 -2.21 27.21 -15.82
N SER A 124 -1.12 26.50 -15.56
CA SER A 124 -0.35 25.82 -16.59
C SER A 124 -0.61 24.31 -16.54
N MET A 125 -0.47 23.64 -17.68
CA MET A 125 -0.48 22.17 -17.75
C MET A 125 0.97 21.66 -17.73
N SER A 126 1.26 20.77 -16.79
CA SER A 126 2.49 19.98 -16.78
C SER A 126 2.19 18.55 -17.20
N GLU A 127 3.08 17.95 -17.98
CA GLU A 127 3.02 16.54 -18.34
C GLU A 127 4.16 15.80 -17.63
N GLU A 128 3.81 14.74 -16.90
CA GLU A 128 4.77 13.88 -16.23
C GLU A 128 4.65 12.45 -16.75
N ALA A 129 5.78 11.88 -17.17
CA ALA A 129 5.87 10.48 -17.54
C ALA A 129 5.89 9.59 -16.29
N GLN A 130 4.95 8.66 -16.20
CA GLN A 130 4.83 7.70 -15.11
C GLN A 130 4.85 6.28 -15.66
N VAL A 131 5.59 5.39 -15.01
CA VAL A 131 5.69 3.98 -15.39
C VAL A 131 4.67 3.16 -14.63
N GLN A 132 3.83 2.45 -15.37
CA GLN A 132 2.94 1.43 -14.85
C GLN A 132 3.52 0.04 -15.13
N ILE A 133 3.66 -0.76 -14.07
CA ILE A 133 4.09 -2.15 -14.11
C ILE A 133 2.85 -3.02 -13.86
N ALA A 134 2.65 -4.06 -14.66
CA ALA A 134 1.56 -4.99 -14.50
C ALA A 134 1.69 -5.78 -13.18
N THR A 135 0.57 -6.03 -12.49
CA THR A 135 0.57 -6.83 -11.26
C THR A 135 1.00 -8.29 -11.49
N ASP A 136 0.71 -8.82 -12.68
CA ASP A 136 1.11 -10.16 -13.11
C ASP A 136 2.00 -10.06 -14.35
N LEU A 137 3.31 -9.91 -14.10
CA LEU A 137 4.31 -9.79 -15.14
C LEU A 137 4.52 -11.09 -15.91
N GLU A 138 4.40 -12.25 -15.24
CA GLU A 138 4.54 -13.54 -15.89
C GLU A 138 3.50 -13.73 -16.98
N LYS A 139 2.23 -13.45 -16.65
CA LYS A 139 1.15 -13.49 -17.63
C LYS A 139 1.31 -12.41 -18.71
N ALA A 140 1.81 -11.23 -18.36
CA ALA A 140 2.00 -10.17 -19.32
C ALA A 140 3.06 -10.52 -20.38
N ILE A 141 4.16 -11.15 -19.96
CA ILE A 141 5.24 -11.60 -20.85
C ILE A 141 4.81 -12.83 -21.67
N ALA A 142 4.05 -13.76 -21.09
CA ALA A 142 3.58 -14.95 -21.81
C ALA A 142 2.60 -14.66 -22.96
N ASN A 143 1.91 -13.51 -22.92
CA ASN A 143 0.90 -13.12 -23.92
C ASN A 143 1.35 -11.99 -24.86
N GLY A 144 2.58 -11.48 -24.71
CA GLY A 144 3.14 -10.38 -25.51
C GLY A 144 4.09 -10.88 -26.58
#